data_AF-X0TVG4-F1
#
_entry.id   AF-X0TVG4-F1
#
_cell.length_a   1.000
_cell.length_b   1.000
_cell.length_c   1.000
_cell.angle_alpha   90.00
_cell.angle_beta   90.00
_cell.angle_gamma   90.00
#
_symmetry.space_group_name_H-M   'P 1'
#
loop_
_entity.id
_entity.type
_entity.pdbx_description
1 polymer ?
#
loop_
_entity_poly.entity_id
_entity_poly.type
_entity_poly.pdbx_seq_one_letter_code
_entity_poly.pdbx_strand_id
1 'polypeptide(L)'
;MKEHFESIIYTLIQPKREKSIFSIFDATQQLDEGRTDNAGAAQALNAAFLITLADSKHPALERAKRFLARMRDSSEWADIATFYLNGINLVHQEIDSISKHDTNFSDRLKTLSEWMANKENLNNTEETVEKIWAVFFPEA
;
A
#
# COMPACT_ATOMS: atom_id res chain seq x y z
N MET A 1 -11.89 -9.70 -2.44
CA MET A 1 -11.71 -8.29 -2.84
C MET A 1 -10.52 -7.65 -2.14
N LYS A 2 -10.36 -7.82 -0.82
CA LYS A 2 -9.10 -7.51 -0.10
C LYS A 2 -7.82 -7.90 -0.87
N GLU A 3 -7.72 -9.13 -1.37
CA GLU A 3 -6.53 -9.60 -2.10
C GLU A 3 -6.22 -8.81 -3.39
N HIS A 4 -7.25 -8.30 -4.08
CA HIS A 4 -7.08 -7.47 -5.27
C HIS A 4 -6.53 -6.09 -4.90
N PHE A 5 -7.09 -5.49 -3.84
CA PHE A 5 -6.57 -4.25 -3.27
C PHE A 5 -5.12 -4.40 -2.82
N GLU A 6 -4.80 -5.44 -2.05
CA GLU A 6 -3.43 -5.73 -1.60
C GLU A 6 -2.46 -5.87 -2.77
N SER A 7 -2.89 -6.50 -3.87
CA SER A 7 -2.07 -6.67 -5.07
C SER A 7 -1.81 -5.35 -5.80
N ILE A 8 -2.80 -4.45 -5.85
CA ILE A 8 -2.65 -3.10 -6.39
C ILE A 8 -1.65 -2.31 -5.55
N ILE A 9 -1.83 -2.27 -4.23
CA ILE A 9 -0.92 -1.57 -3.32
C ILE A 9 0.50 -2.15 -3.45
N TYR A 10 0.66 -3.48 -3.46
CA TYR A 10 1.95 -4.11 -3.64
C TYR A 10 2.62 -3.68 -4.95
N THR A 11 1.88 -3.65 -6.07
CA THR A 11 2.43 -3.24 -7.36
C THR A 11 2.98 -1.81 -7.33
N LEU A 12 2.31 -0.91 -6.60
CA LEU A 12 2.77 0.47 -6.43
C LEU A 12 4.06 0.59 -5.62
N ILE A 13 4.21 -0.22 -4.59
CA ILE A 13 5.25 -0.04 -3.56
C ILE A 13 6.35 -1.09 -3.57
N GLN A 14 6.27 -2.05 -4.50
CA GLN A 14 7.18 -3.19 -4.56
C GLN A 14 8.64 -2.75 -4.69
N PRO A 15 9.58 -3.58 -4.19
CA PRO A 15 11.00 -3.29 -4.30
C PRO A 15 11.43 -3.03 -5.74
N LYS A 16 12.26 -1.99 -5.95
CA LYS A 16 12.81 -1.69 -7.28
C LYS A 16 13.79 -2.80 -7.66
N ARG A 17 13.34 -3.71 -8.52
CA ARG A 17 14.21 -4.63 -9.26
C ARG A 17 14.62 -3.96 -10.56
N GLU A 18 15.78 -4.30 -11.11
CA GLU A 18 16.29 -3.76 -12.40
C GLU A 18 15.29 -3.89 -13.57
N LYS A 19 14.25 -4.74 -13.44
CA LYS A 19 13.17 -4.96 -14.42
C LYS A 19 11.76 -4.61 -13.92
N SER A 20 11.62 -3.91 -12.79
CA SER A 20 10.31 -3.47 -12.29
C SER A 20 9.85 -2.25 -13.06
N ILE A 21 8.79 -2.39 -13.85
CA ILE A 21 8.42 -1.38 -14.86
C ILE A 21 7.55 -0.25 -14.27
N PHE A 22 6.74 -0.55 -13.26
CA PHE A 22 5.90 0.43 -12.58
C PHE A 22 5.96 0.19 -11.07
N SER A 23 6.80 0.97 -10.40
CA SER A 23 6.86 1.11 -8.94
C SER A 23 7.06 2.59 -8.65
N ILE A 24 6.10 3.20 -7.98
CA ILE A 24 6.12 4.64 -7.70
C ILE A 24 7.18 4.96 -6.63
N PHE A 25 7.40 4.05 -5.68
CA PHE A 25 8.49 4.13 -4.71
C PHE A 25 8.80 2.74 -4.12
N ASP A 26 10.05 2.51 -3.71
CA ASP A 26 10.45 1.26 -3.04
C ASP A 26 10.25 1.38 -1.53
N ALA A 27 9.15 0.84 -1.00
CA ALA A 27 8.88 0.93 0.43
C ALA A 27 9.89 0.18 1.29
N THR A 28 10.56 -0.85 0.76
CA THR A 28 11.54 -1.63 1.53
C THR A 28 12.79 -0.81 1.81
N GLN A 29 13.26 -0.03 0.82
CA GLN A 29 14.38 0.89 1.00
C GLN A 29 14.04 2.04 1.95
N GLN A 30 12.79 2.52 1.94
CA GLN A 30 12.35 3.61 2.80
C GLN A 30 12.09 3.17 4.26
N LEU A 31 11.93 1.88 4.51
CA LEU A 31 11.89 1.32 5.86
C LEU A 31 13.32 1.20 6.42
N ASP A 32 13.96 2.34 6.63
CA ASP A 32 15.26 2.42 7.30
C ASP A 32 15.08 2.65 8.81
N GLU A 33 15.26 1.57 9.58
CA GLU A 33 15.12 1.60 11.03
C GLU A 33 16.33 2.21 11.75
N GLY A 34 17.46 2.37 11.04
CA GLY A 34 18.69 2.92 11.60
C GLY A 34 18.71 4.45 11.59
N ARG A 35 17.84 5.08 10.80
CA ARG A 35 17.76 6.53 10.67
C ARG A 35 16.84 7.10 11.75
N THR A 36 17.43 7.80 12.72
CA THR A 36 16.74 8.25 13.94
C THR A 36 16.37 9.73 13.96
N ASP A 37 16.71 10.50 12.92
CA ASP A 37 16.19 11.87 12.81
C ASP A 37 14.69 11.85 12.49
N ASN A 38 13.97 12.90 12.89
CA ASN A 38 12.51 12.93 12.78
C ASN A 38 11.99 12.72 11.35
N ALA A 39 12.72 13.23 10.35
CA ALA A 39 12.36 13.00 8.95
C ALA A 39 12.54 11.53 8.55
N GLY A 40 13.64 10.89 8.97
CA GLY A 40 13.86 9.46 8.77
C GLY A 40 12.81 8.58 9.47
N ALA A 41 12.47 8.90 10.72
CA ALA A 41 11.45 8.18 11.47
C ALA A 41 10.06 8.28 10.80
N ALA A 42 9.65 9.49 10.38
CA ALA A 42 8.40 9.70 9.65
C ALA A 42 8.37 8.94 8.31
N GLN A 43 9.48 8.96 7.58
CA GLN A 43 9.66 8.23 6.33
C GLN A 43 9.52 6.71 6.52
N ALA A 44 10.17 6.15 7.54
CA ALA A 44 10.07 4.74 7.88
C ALA A 44 8.66 4.35 8.35
N LEU A 45 7.96 5.23 9.09
CA LEU A 45 6.56 5.03 9.49
C LEU A 45 5.62 4.96 8.28
N ASN A 46 5.75 5.89 7.33
CA ASN A 46 4.98 5.89 6.08
C ASN A 46 5.23 4.61 5.27
N ALA A 47 6.50 4.20 5.14
CA ALA A 47 6.86 2.98 4.45
C ALA A 47 6.25 1.74 5.15
N ALA A 48 6.34 1.66 6.47
CA ALA A 48 5.78 0.57 7.24
C ALA A 48 4.25 0.49 7.11
N PHE A 49 3.56 1.63 7.12
CA PHE A 49 2.12 1.70 6.90
C PHE A 49 1.73 1.13 5.51
N LEU A 50 2.37 1.61 4.45
CA LEU A 50 2.08 1.17 3.08
C LEU A 50 2.41 -0.31 2.86
N ILE A 51 3.54 -0.79 3.41
CA ILE A 51 3.89 -2.22 3.42
C ILE A 51 2.81 -3.04 4.12
N THR A 52 2.31 -2.57 5.25
CA THR A 52 1.30 -3.32 6.02
C THR A 52 -0.07 -3.30 5.34
N LEU A 53 -0.40 -2.25 4.59
CA LEU A 53 -1.61 -2.21 3.73
C LEU A 53 -1.58 -3.25 2.60
N ALA A 54 -0.41 -3.52 2.02
CA ALA A 54 -0.22 -4.61 1.05
C ALA A 54 -0.27 -6.01 1.69
N ASP A 55 -0.29 -6.07 3.03
CA ASP A 55 -0.39 -7.27 3.85
C ASP A 55 0.51 -8.42 3.33
N SER A 56 -0.06 -9.62 3.16
CA SER A 56 0.66 -10.83 2.77
C SER A 56 1.40 -10.76 1.43
N LYS A 57 1.09 -9.78 0.58
CA LYS A 57 1.75 -9.60 -0.73
C LYS A 57 3.15 -9.02 -0.59
N HIS A 58 3.45 -8.28 0.48
CA HIS A 58 4.73 -7.60 0.61
C HIS A 58 5.72 -8.41 1.48
N PRO A 59 6.94 -8.73 0.99
CA PRO A 59 7.88 -9.58 1.72
C PRO A 59 8.39 -8.99 3.05
N ALA A 60 8.35 -7.66 3.18
CA ALA A 60 8.76 -6.96 4.40
C ALA A 60 7.63 -6.78 5.44
N LEU A 61 6.46 -7.42 5.26
CA LEU A 61 5.29 -7.27 6.14
C LEU A 61 5.63 -7.40 7.63
N GLU A 62 6.25 -8.51 8.02
CA GLU A 62 6.54 -8.79 9.43
C GLU A 62 7.53 -7.78 10.03
N ARG A 63 8.44 -7.25 9.19
CA ARG A 63 9.37 -6.20 9.60
C ARG A 63 8.62 -4.89 9.83
N ALA A 64 7.74 -4.50 8.91
CA ALA A 64 6.92 -3.30 9.03
C ALA A 64 5.97 -3.34 10.24
N LYS A 65 5.30 -4.48 10.48
CA LYS A 65 4.43 -4.67 11.67
C LYS A 65 5.21 -4.51 12.97
N ARG A 66 6.40 -5.13 13.08
CA ARG A 66 7.27 -4.97 14.25
C ARG A 66 7.73 -3.52 14.43
N PHE A 67 8.06 -2.84 13.35
CA PHE A 67 8.44 -1.43 13.39
C PHE A 67 7.30 -0.56 13.94
N LEU A 68 6.10 -0.67 13.37
CA LEU A 68 4.93 0.09 13.84
C LEU A 68 4.61 -0.21 15.31
N ALA A 69 4.70 -1.48 15.72
CA ALA A 69 4.50 -1.87 17.13
C ALA A 69 5.53 -1.20 18.06
N ARG A 70 6.82 -1.18 17.67
CA ARG A 70 7.87 -0.49 18.43
C ARG A 70 7.63 1.02 18.50
N MET A 71 7.24 1.64 17.40
CA MET A 71 6.99 3.09 17.35
C MET A 71 5.76 3.49 18.16
N ARG A 72 4.75 2.61 18.25
CA ARG A 72 3.59 2.79 19.13
C ARG A 72 3.99 2.90 20.60
N ASP A 73 5.02 2.17 21.00
CA ASP A 73 5.50 2.16 22.39
C ASP A 73 6.54 3.27 22.66
N SER A 74 6.83 4.13 21.66
CA SER A 74 7.77 5.26 21.78
C SER A 74 7.08 6.52 22.31
N SER A 75 7.80 7.35 23.08
CA SER A 75 7.23 8.60 23.62
C SER A 75 6.91 9.65 22.57
N GLU A 76 7.58 9.63 21.42
CA GLU A 76 7.46 10.66 20.38
C GLU A 76 6.49 10.26 19.26
N TRP A 77 6.43 8.97 18.89
CA TRP A 77 5.70 8.50 17.72
C TRP A 77 4.48 7.63 18.05
N ALA A 78 4.16 7.45 19.33
CA ALA A 78 3.05 6.63 19.80
C ALA A 78 1.74 6.92 19.07
N ASP A 79 1.35 8.19 19.01
CA ASP A 79 0.06 8.61 18.45
C ASP A 79 -0.02 8.31 16.95
N ILE A 80 1.04 8.62 16.20
CA ILE A 80 1.11 8.42 14.74
C ILE A 80 1.11 6.92 14.41
N ALA A 81 1.92 6.14 15.13
CA ALA A 81 1.96 4.69 14.92
C ALA A 81 0.63 4.02 15.28
N THR A 82 -0.04 4.47 16.35
CA THR A 82 -1.39 4.02 16.72
C THR A 82 -2.40 4.36 15.63
N PHE A 83 -2.36 5.60 15.12
CA PHE A 83 -3.21 6.04 14.02
C PHE A 83 -3.03 5.16 12.77
N TYR A 84 -1.79 4.85 12.39
CA TYR A 84 -1.50 3.95 11.25
C TYR A 84 -1.98 2.52 11.46
N LEU A 85 -1.74 1.93 12.63
CA LEU A 85 -2.22 0.58 12.95
C LEU A 85 -3.75 0.49 12.90
N ASN A 86 -4.46 1.48 13.42
CA ASN A 86 -5.91 1.55 13.33
C ASN A 86 -6.36 1.78 11.88
N GLY A 87 -5.71 2.69 11.17
CA GLY A 87 -6.00 3.01 9.78
C GLY A 87 -5.88 1.81 8.84
N ILE A 88 -4.87 0.95 9.02
CA ILE A 88 -4.72 -0.28 8.21
C ILE A 88 -5.97 -1.15 8.31
N ASN A 89 -6.45 -1.40 9.54
CA ASN A 89 -7.63 -2.23 9.76
C ASN A 89 -8.88 -1.59 9.17
N LEU A 90 -9.06 -0.28 9.35
CA LEU A 90 -10.20 0.46 8.81
C LEU A 90 -10.21 0.46 7.28
N VAL A 91 -9.07 0.66 6.62
CA VAL A 91 -8.98 0.62 5.15
C VAL A 91 -9.36 -0.76 4.62
N HIS A 92 -8.83 -1.85 5.20
CA HIS A 92 -9.20 -3.19 4.75
C HIS A 92 -10.69 -3.49 4.98
N GLN A 93 -11.24 -3.08 6.13
CA GLN A 93 -12.67 -3.22 6.41
C GLN A 93 -13.54 -2.43 5.45
N GLU A 94 -13.14 -1.20 5.12
CA GLU A 94 -13.86 -0.34 4.18
C GLU A 94 -13.89 -0.96 2.79
N ILE A 95 -12.73 -1.40 2.27
CA ILE A 95 -12.63 -2.08 0.97
C ILE A 95 -13.51 -3.33 0.92
N ASP A 96 -13.49 -4.16 1.96
CA ASP A 96 -14.35 -5.35 2.00
C ASP A 96 -15.82 -5.01 2.17
N SER A 97 -16.16 -3.95 2.91
CA SER A 97 -17.52 -3.49 3.11
C SER A 97 -18.11 -2.93 1.82
N ILE A 98 -17.46 -1.97 1.18
CA ILE A 98 -17.95 -1.36 -0.06
C ILE A 98 -18.05 -2.42 -1.17
N SER A 99 -17.07 -3.32 -1.28
CA SER A 99 -17.10 -4.38 -2.30
C SER A 99 -18.27 -5.36 -2.14
N LYS A 100 -18.83 -5.52 -0.93
CA LYS A 100 -20.01 -6.36 -0.70
C LYS A 100 -21.32 -5.67 -1.09
N HIS A 101 -21.36 -4.34 -1.03
CA HIS A 101 -22.57 -3.56 -1.24
C HIS A 101 -22.62 -2.88 -2.61
N ASP A 102 -21.47 -2.69 -3.26
CA ASP A 102 -21.32 -2.11 -4.59
C ASP A 102 -20.56 -3.08 -5.50
N THR A 103 -21.30 -3.80 -6.33
CA THR A 103 -20.73 -4.73 -7.31
C THR A 103 -19.91 -4.02 -8.37
N ASN A 104 -20.25 -2.78 -8.72
CA ASN A 104 -19.51 -2.01 -9.73
C ASN A 104 -18.11 -1.65 -9.19
N PHE A 105 -18.02 -1.15 -7.96
CA PHE A 105 -16.73 -0.95 -7.30
C PHE A 105 -15.90 -2.23 -7.26
N SER A 106 -16.52 -3.34 -6.85
CA SER A 106 -15.85 -4.65 -6.79
C SER A 106 -15.30 -5.07 -8.16
N ASP A 107 -16.09 -4.94 -9.22
CA ASP A 107 -15.68 -5.31 -10.58
C ASP A 107 -14.56 -4.42 -11.11
N ARG A 108 -14.61 -3.10 -10.85
CA ARG A 108 -13.53 -2.16 -11.20
C ARG A 108 -12.23 -2.52 -10.48
N LEU A 109 -12.30 -2.79 -9.18
CA LEU A 109 -11.13 -3.14 -8.36
C LEU A 109 -10.49 -4.46 -8.83
N LYS A 110 -11.31 -5.47 -9.12
CA LYS A 110 -10.84 -6.75 -9.67
C LYS A 110 -10.20 -6.55 -11.04
N THR A 111 -10.88 -5.84 -11.95
CA THR A 111 -10.39 -5.57 -13.31
C THR A 111 -9.04 -4.88 -13.28
N LEU A 112 -8.89 -3.85 -12.43
CA LEU A 112 -7.62 -3.16 -12.25
C LEU A 112 -6.52 -4.12 -11.76
N SER A 113 -6.81 -4.92 -10.74
CA SER A 113 -5.84 -5.89 -10.20
C SER A 113 -5.40 -6.91 -11.25
N GLU A 114 -6.31 -7.42 -12.07
CA GLU A 114 -6.00 -8.37 -13.15
C GLU A 114 -5.21 -7.69 -14.27
N TRP A 115 -5.58 -6.46 -14.64
CA TRP A 115 -4.88 -5.66 -15.63
C TRP A 115 -3.44 -5.35 -15.20
N MET A 116 -3.22 -4.96 -13.94
CA MET A 116 -1.89 -4.67 -13.38
C MET A 116 -1.01 -5.92 -13.22
N ALA A 117 -1.61 -7.12 -13.17
CA ALA A 117 -0.84 -8.37 -13.12
C ALA A 117 -0.07 -8.64 -14.44
N ASN A 118 -0.52 -8.07 -15.56
CA ASN A 118 0.24 -8.09 -16.80
C ASN A 118 1.28 -6.97 -16.82
N LYS A 119 2.57 -7.33 -16.82
CA LYS A 119 3.67 -6.37 -16.81
C LYS A 119 3.75 -5.49 -18.05
N GLU A 120 3.24 -5.95 -19.20
CA GLU A 120 3.25 -5.16 -20.43
C GLU A 120 2.33 -3.94 -20.32
N ASN A 121 1.22 -4.07 -19.58
CA ASN A 121 0.28 -2.99 -19.32
C ASN A 121 0.93 -1.87 -18.47
N LEU A 122 1.82 -2.26 -17.57
CA LEU A 122 2.53 -1.34 -16.68
C LEU A 122 3.61 -0.50 -17.39
N ASN A 123 3.89 -0.74 -18.68
CA ASN A 123 4.80 0.08 -19.48
C ASN A 123 4.24 1.49 -19.75
N ASN A 124 2.91 1.64 -19.71
CA ASN A 124 2.25 2.90 -19.92
C ASN A 124 1.86 3.53 -18.57
N THR A 125 2.73 4.40 -18.06
CA THR A 125 2.55 5.07 -16.76
C THR A 125 1.26 5.89 -16.73
N GLU A 126 0.93 6.61 -17.80
CA GLU A 126 -0.26 7.47 -17.88
C GLU A 126 -1.54 6.64 -17.79
N GLU A 127 -1.65 5.61 -18.62
CA GLU A 127 -2.79 4.69 -18.59
C GLU A 127 -2.91 3.98 -17.23
N THR A 128 -1.79 3.62 -16.61
CA THR A 128 -1.80 2.99 -15.29
C THR A 128 -2.37 3.93 -14.22
N VAL A 129 -1.97 5.22 -14.23
CA VAL A 129 -2.51 6.23 -13.31
C VAL A 129 -4.00 6.45 -13.55
N GLU A 130 -4.42 6.57 -14.80
CA GLU A 130 -5.84 6.71 -15.16
C GLU A 130 -6.68 5.52 -14.71
N LYS A 131 -6.19 4.30 -14.95
CA LYS A 131 -6.85 3.04 -14.54
C LYS A 131 -7.00 2.95 -13.03
N ILE A 132 -5.98 3.36 -12.26
CA ILE A 132 -6.07 3.44 -10.80
C ILE A 132 -7.10 4.49 -10.39
N TRP A 133 -7.03 5.68 -10.98
CA TRP A 133 -7.93 6.80 -10.67
C TRP A 133 -9.40 6.42 -10.89
N ALA A 134 -9.72 5.80 -12.02
CA ALA A 134 -11.09 5.41 -12.39
C ALA A 134 -11.74 4.40 -11.43
N VAL A 135 -10.97 3.67 -10.62
CA VAL A 135 -11.54 2.77 -9.60
C VAL A 135 -12.08 3.57 -8.41
N PHE A 136 -11.31 4.55 -7.94
CA PHE A 136 -11.57 5.30 -6.71
C PHE A 136 -12.35 6.60 -6.94
N PHE A 137 -12.36 7.12 -8.17
CA PHE A 137 -13.05 8.35 -8.58
C PHE A 137 -13.82 8.13 -9.91
N PRO A 138 -14.86 7.27 -9.91
CA PRO A 138 -15.56 6.87 -11.13
C PRO A 138 -16.45 7.96 -11.75
N GLU A 139 -16.72 9.06 -11.03
CA GLU A 139 -17.55 10.18 -11.50
C GLU A 139 -16.77 11.26 -12.27
N ALA A 140 -15.43 11.13 -12.38
CA ALA A 140 -14.53 12.10 -13.01
C ALA A 140 -14.58 12.10 -14.53
#